data_AF-A0A7D9H9B6-F1
#
_entry.id   AF-A0A7D9H9B6-F1
#
_cell.length_a   1.000
_cell.length_b   1.000
_cell.length_c   1.000
_cell.angle_alpha   90.00
_cell.angle_beta   90.00
_cell.angle_gamma   90.00
#
_symmetry.space_group_name_H-M   'P 1'
#
loop_
_entity.id
_entity.type
_entity.pdbx_description
1 polymer ?
#
loop_
_entity_poly.entity_id
_entity_poly.type
_entity_poly.pdbx_seq_one_letter_code
_entity_poly.pdbx_strand_id
1 'polypeptide(L)'
;MDKGMIRRLTSDANAAWLVLAGIGSGVLFILLSARLSPFLAVAALIGAIGFVVLVRNPVLGLYITAAVVPLERMGRFVDDSSGITISLMRVIGVAALGALLVNYILRRKKFSINLPMLLFGGYCLIVFTSIFRSEDFIGGARVFAGAMGHLLFFFLLINLTTTRKIALNLIVIWLTASGCAALYSSYDWHFGSGSDGGISTSFDPGKGVQTTASRFSTVWEDRAELESLDGLSLRRSMGPTSHAAVYGINLLMTVPFLFFFLKLPINWRLIWLSFGALGLTLYNVFLTNTRAAILLAGVVGLMCVAKGLFRVTRPMLVAGATGLLALLIALPTDVNNRVLDLSNYTVEKSASLRVRVDYLDAGLRAFADHPVLGIGTGNFHVIPLYFRGDSAVPDETSVHNEYLQ
;
A
#
# COMPACT_ATOMS: atom_id res chain seq x y z
N MET A 1 2.79 -5.78 -58.14
CA MET A 1 3.45 -5.89 -56.82
C MET A 1 2.40 -5.90 -55.73
N ASP A 2 2.40 -6.93 -54.89
CA ASP A 2 1.46 -7.07 -53.79
C ASP A 2 1.73 -6.03 -52.69
N LYS A 3 0.73 -5.17 -52.39
CA LYS A 3 0.81 -4.16 -51.31
C LYS A 3 1.06 -4.81 -49.94
N GLY A 4 0.71 -6.09 -49.78
CA GLY A 4 1.02 -6.88 -48.58
C GLY A 4 2.52 -7.11 -48.37
N MET A 5 3.29 -7.31 -49.45
CA MET A 5 4.72 -7.60 -49.37
C MET A 5 5.54 -6.36 -48.98
N ILE A 6 5.23 -5.20 -49.57
CA ILE A 6 5.89 -3.92 -49.21
C ILE A 6 5.63 -3.58 -47.74
N ARG A 7 4.39 -3.76 -47.25
CA ARG A 7 4.05 -3.54 -45.84
C ARG A 7 4.83 -4.44 -44.88
N ARG A 8 5.08 -5.71 -45.24
CA ARG A 8 5.88 -6.63 -44.42
C ARG A 8 7.34 -6.18 -44.35
N LEU A 9 7.96 -5.89 -45.49
CA LEU A 9 9.36 -5.44 -45.58
C LEU A 9 9.62 -4.15 -44.81
N THR A 10 8.74 -3.14 -44.93
CA THR A 10 8.88 -1.90 -44.16
C THR A 10 8.72 -2.12 -42.66
N SER A 11 7.91 -3.12 -42.27
CA SER A 11 7.65 -3.39 -40.87
C SER A 11 8.80 -4.12 -40.17
N ASP A 12 9.52 -4.95 -40.91
CA ASP A 12 10.67 -5.70 -40.40
C ASP A 12 11.90 -4.78 -40.26
N ALA A 13 12.10 -3.86 -41.22
CA ALA A 13 13.15 -2.86 -41.14
C ALA A 13 12.99 -1.92 -39.94
N ASN A 14 11.77 -1.43 -39.67
CA ASN A 14 11.49 -0.58 -38.52
C ASN A 14 11.70 -1.31 -37.19
N ALA A 15 11.32 -2.59 -37.12
CA ALA A 15 11.57 -3.40 -35.93
C ALA A 15 13.08 -3.60 -35.68
N ALA A 16 13.87 -3.83 -36.73
CA ALA A 16 15.32 -3.95 -36.61
C ALA A 16 15.97 -2.66 -36.08
N TRP A 17 15.57 -1.49 -36.59
CA TRP A 17 16.09 -0.20 -36.09
C TRP A 17 15.76 0.05 -34.62
N LEU A 18 14.53 -0.29 -34.17
CA LEU A 18 14.15 -0.17 -32.76
C LEU A 18 14.97 -1.10 -31.86
N VAL A 19 15.26 -2.32 -32.32
CA VAL A 19 16.10 -3.27 -31.58
C VAL A 19 17.53 -2.75 -31.48
N LEU A 20 18.11 -2.25 -32.58
CA LEU A 20 19.46 -1.68 -32.59
C LEU A 20 19.56 -0.43 -31.70
N ALA A 21 18.58 0.47 -31.78
CA ALA A 21 18.51 1.64 -30.91
C ALA A 21 18.40 1.24 -29.43
N GLY A 22 17.59 0.23 -29.11
CA GLY A 22 17.47 -0.34 -27.77
C GLY A 22 18.79 -0.90 -27.24
N ILE A 23 19.47 -1.72 -28.04
CA ILE A 23 20.79 -2.29 -27.70
C ILE A 23 21.82 -1.17 -27.51
N GLY A 24 21.90 -0.23 -28.45
CA GLY A 24 22.83 0.90 -28.38
C GLY A 24 22.63 1.76 -27.14
N SER A 25 21.37 2.11 -26.83
CA SER A 25 21.03 2.87 -25.63
C SER A 25 21.37 2.12 -24.33
N GLY A 26 21.12 0.80 -24.27
CA GLY A 26 21.48 -0.04 -23.13
C GLY A 26 22.99 -0.13 -22.89
N VAL A 27 23.77 -0.35 -23.95
CA VAL A 27 25.25 -0.38 -23.86
C VAL A 27 25.78 0.97 -23.40
N LEU A 28 25.30 2.07 -23.98
CA LEU A 28 25.70 3.42 -23.59
C LEU A 28 25.38 3.70 -22.11
N PHE A 29 24.19 3.31 -21.65
CA PHE A 29 23.79 3.47 -20.24
C PHE A 29 24.70 2.68 -19.28
N ILE A 30 25.08 1.46 -19.63
CA ILE A 30 26.01 0.64 -18.83
C ILE A 30 27.40 1.29 -18.79
N LEU A 31 27.90 1.78 -19.92
CA LEU A 31 29.20 2.47 -20.00
C LEU A 31 29.22 3.77 -19.20
N LEU A 32 28.13 4.55 -19.24
CA LEU A 32 27.99 5.75 -18.42
C LEU A 32 27.91 5.41 -16.92
N SER A 33 27.15 4.36 -16.56
CA SER A 33 27.07 3.89 -15.18
C SER A 33 28.42 3.42 -14.64
N ALA A 34 29.23 2.76 -15.48
CA ALA A 34 30.59 2.30 -15.12
C ALA A 34 31.54 3.45 -14.81
N ARG A 35 31.34 4.62 -15.42
CA ARG A 35 32.11 5.83 -15.09
C ARG A 35 31.77 6.41 -13.73
N LEU A 36 30.53 6.21 -13.25
CA LEU A 36 30.10 6.69 -11.94
C LEU A 36 30.45 5.71 -10.82
N SER A 37 30.19 4.42 -11.03
CA SER A 37 30.52 3.36 -10.07
C SER A 37 30.47 1.97 -10.72
N PRO A 38 31.43 1.07 -10.44
CA PRO A 38 31.36 -0.32 -10.89
C PRO A 38 30.07 -1.04 -10.44
N PHE A 39 29.58 -0.74 -9.24
CA PHE A 39 28.34 -1.33 -8.73
C PHE A 39 27.11 -0.84 -9.50
N LEU A 40 27.09 0.43 -9.94
CA LEU A 40 26.03 0.96 -10.79
C LEU A 40 26.06 0.29 -12.17
N ALA A 41 27.23 0.01 -12.74
CA ALA A 41 27.33 -0.74 -13.99
C ALA A 41 26.80 -2.16 -13.88
N VAL A 42 27.14 -2.88 -12.79
CA VAL A 42 26.61 -4.21 -12.52
C VAL A 42 25.09 -4.17 -12.34
N ALA A 43 24.58 -3.19 -11.58
CA ALA A 43 23.13 -3.00 -11.42
C ALA A 43 22.44 -2.68 -12.75
N ALA A 44 23.04 -1.82 -13.59
CA ALA A 44 22.53 -1.49 -14.91
C ALA A 44 22.50 -2.71 -15.84
N LEU A 45 23.55 -3.55 -15.82
CA LEU A 45 23.62 -4.78 -16.59
C LEU A 45 22.55 -5.79 -16.15
N ILE A 46 22.40 -6.01 -14.84
CA ILE A 46 21.34 -6.87 -14.28
C ILE A 46 19.96 -6.33 -14.65
N GLY A 47 19.76 -5.01 -14.55
CA GLY A 47 18.53 -4.34 -14.94
C GLY A 47 18.20 -4.53 -16.42
N ALA A 48 19.19 -4.40 -17.31
CA ALA A 48 19.03 -4.60 -18.75
C ALA A 48 18.66 -6.06 -19.09
N ILE A 49 19.38 -7.04 -18.51
CA ILE A 49 19.07 -8.46 -18.67
C ILE A 49 17.66 -8.76 -18.14
N GLY A 50 17.34 -8.26 -16.94
CA GLY A 50 16.02 -8.39 -16.33
C GLY A 50 14.92 -7.82 -17.23
N PHE A 51 15.12 -6.62 -17.78
CA PHE A 51 14.17 -5.99 -18.69
C PHE A 51 13.94 -6.82 -19.96
N VAL A 52 14.97 -7.41 -20.56
CA VAL A 52 14.82 -8.32 -21.72
C VAL A 52 13.96 -9.53 -21.35
N VAL A 53 14.17 -10.12 -20.16
CA VAL A 53 13.34 -11.22 -19.65
C VAL A 53 11.89 -10.77 -19.46
N LEU A 54 11.66 -9.57 -18.91
CA LEU A 54 10.33 -8.99 -18.76
C LEU A 54 9.65 -8.72 -20.11
N VAL A 55 10.37 -8.20 -21.11
CA VAL A 55 9.82 -7.99 -22.46
C VAL A 55 9.41 -9.31 -23.08
N ARG A 56 10.17 -10.39 -22.86
CA ARG A 56 9.82 -11.73 -23.36
C ARG A 56 8.60 -12.31 -22.63
N ASN A 57 8.48 -12.06 -21.32
CA ASN A 57 7.39 -12.54 -20.47
C ASN A 57 6.88 -11.42 -19.54
N PRO A 58 6.00 -10.51 -20.01
CA PRO A 58 5.60 -9.34 -19.24
C PRO A 58 4.75 -9.69 -18.01
N VAL A 59 4.12 -10.87 -17.99
CA VAL A 59 3.40 -11.40 -16.81
C VAL A 59 4.35 -11.55 -15.61
N LEU A 60 5.62 -11.87 -15.84
CA LEU A 60 6.62 -11.93 -14.78
C LEU A 60 6.81 -10.57 -14.09
N GLY A 61 6.76 -9.47 -14.85
CA GLY A 61 6.87 -8.12 -14.28
C GLY A 61 5.72 -7.81 -13.33
N LEU A 62 4.51 -8.26 -13.69
CA LEU A 62 3.35 -8.14 -12.82
C LEU A 62 3.47 -9.02 -11.55
N TYR A 63 3.98 -10.25 -11.67
CA TYR A 63 4.26 -11.11 -10.52
C TYR A 63 5.29 -10.51 -9.55
N ILE A 64 6.40 -9.96 -10.07
CA ILE A 64 7.41 -9.30 -9.22
C ILE A 64 6.79 -8.06 -8.57
N THR A 65 6.01 -7.27 -9.31
CA THR A 65 5.31 -6.11 -8.74
C THR A 65 4.39 -6.54 -7.59
N ALA A 66 3.57 -7.58 -7.77
CA ALA A 66 2.69 -8.11 -6.72
C ALA A 66 3.46 -8.61 -5.48
N ALA A 67 4.66 -9.15 -5.65
CA ALA A 67 5.53 -9.57 -4.55
C ALA A 67 6.13 -8.38 -3.77
N VAL A 68 6.40 -7.27 -4.44
CA VAL A 68 7.07 -6.10 -3.84
C VAL A 68 6.07 -5.10 -3.25
N VAL A 69 4.80 -5.09 -3.69
CA VAL A 69 3.76 -4.21 -3.14
C VAL A 69 3.64 -4.30 -1.61
N PRO A 70 3.54 -5.49 -0.98
CA PRO A 70 3.50 -5.57 0.48
C PRO A 70 4.78 -5.08 1.15
N LEU A 71 5.90 -4.96 0.44
CA LEU A 71 7.21 -4.55 0.96
C LEU A 71 7.55 -3.09 0.61
N GLU A 72 6.55 -2.27 0.26
CA GLU A 72 6.73 -0.94 -0.33
C GLU A 72 7.75 -0.09 0.42
N ARG A 73 7.61 0.01 1.76
CA ARG A 73 8.48 0.87 2.57
C ARG A 73 9.89 0.32 2.73
N MET A 74 10.05 -0.98 2.94
CA MET A 74 11.37 -1.61 3.01
C MET A 74 12.15 -1.41 1.69
N GLY A 75 11.41 -1.30 0.59
CA GLY A 75 11.93 -0.97 -0.73
C GLY A 75 12.10 0.52 -1.03
N ARG A 76 11.83 1.46 -0.10
CA ARG A 76 12.05 2.90 -0.34
C ARG A 76 13.54 3.25 -0.24
N PHE A 77 14.00 4.07 -1.19
CA PHE A 77 15.38 4.54 -1.29
C PHE A 77 15.59 5.95 -0.73
N VAL A 78 14.51 6.58 -0.28
CA VAL A 78 14.46 7.95 0.23
C VAL A 78 13.55 7.99 1.46
N ASP A 79 13.70 9.03 2.27
CA ASP A 79 12.91 9.24 3.48
C ASP A 79 11.43 9.50 3.15
N ASP A 80 10.54 9.15 4.09
CA ASP A 80 9.09 9.28 3.91
C ASP A 80 8.66 10.76 3.75
N SER A 81 9.47 11.70 4.23
CA SER A 81 9.25 13.15 4.09
C SER A 81 9.68 13.73 2.74
N SER A 82 10.43 12.97 1.92
CA SER A 82 10.92 13.46 0.63
C SER A 82 9.77 13.90 -0.28
N GLY A 83 9.95 15.01 -0.99
CA GLY A 83 9.03 15.47 -2.04
C GLY A 83 8.81 14.40 -3.12
N ILE A 84 9.87 13.64 -3.43
CA ILE A 84 9.87 12.60 -4.46
C ILE A 84 10.19 11.27 -3.79
N THR A 85 9.22 10.34 -3.82
CA THR A 85 9.40 8.99 -3.30
C THR A 85 9.92 8.05 -4.39
N ILE A 86 11.15 7.57 -4.23
CA ILE A 86 11.74 6.54 -5.10
C ILE A 86 11.68 5.22 -4.33
N SER A 87 10.98 4.23 -4.89
CA SER A 87 10.85 2.91 -4.28
C SER A 87 11.09 1.79 -5.28
N LEU A 88 11.52 0.63 -4.77
CA LEU A 88 11.71 -0.59 -5.54
C LEU A 88 10.43 -1.00 -6.28
N MET A 89 9.27 -0.85 -5.63
CA MET A 89 7.97 -1.09 -6.24
C MET A 89 7.75 -0.22 -7.48
N ARG A 90 8.06 1.08 -7.41
CA ARG A 90 7.92 2.01 -8.54
C ARG A 90 8.89 1.68 -9.68
N VAL A 91 10.15 1.38 -9.35
CA VAL A 91 11.16 0.99 -10.34
C VAL A 91 10.71 -0.27 -11.10
N ILE A 92 10.27 -1.31 -10.37
CA ILE A 92 9.80 -2.56 -10.95
C ILE A 92 8.50 -2.36 -11.74
N GLY A 93 7.56 -1.57 -11.21
CA GLY A 93 6.30 -1.26 -11.89
C GLY A 93 6.51 -0.53 -13.21
N VAL A 94 7.40 0.48 -13.25
CA VAL A 94 7.78 1.19 -14.47
C VAL A 94 8.50 0.24 -15.46
N ALA A 95 9.40 -0.60 -14.98
CA ALA A 95 10.07 -1.60 -15.82
C ALA A 95 9.06 -2.61 -16.41
N ALA A 96 8.09 -3.08 -15.62
CA ALA A 96 7.02 -3.96 -16.07
C ALA A 96 6.11 -3.28 -17.10
N LEU A 97 5.79 -1.99 -16.92
CA LEU A 97 5.03 -1.20 -17.88
C LEU A 97 5.80 -1.01 -19.19
N GLY A 98 7.07 -0.60 -19.12
CA GLY A 98 7.92 -0.49 -20.30
C GLY A 98 8.03 -1.82 -21.06
N ALA A 99 8.21 -2.93 -20.33
CA ALA A 99 8.27 -4.27 -20.91
C ALA A 99 6.95 -4.68 -21.57
N LEU A 100 5.81 -4.36 -20.97
CA LEU A 100 4.48 -4.56 -21.57
C LEU A 100 4.34 -3.78 -22.87
N LEU A 101 4.66 -2.47 -22.87
CA LEU A 101 4.54 -1.60 -24.03
C LEU A 101 5.40 -2.11 -25.19
N VAL A 102 6.68 -2.41 -24.93
CA VAL A 102 7.59 -2.97 -25.95
C VAL A 102 7.07 -4.32 -26.45
N ASN A 103 6.64 -5.23 -25.57
CA ASN A 103 6.08 -6.52 -25.97
C ASN A 103 4.86 -6.35 -26.87
N TYR A 104 3.95 -5.45 -26.53
CA TYR A 104 2.72 -5.21 -27.28
C TYR A 104 2.99 -4.56 -28.64
N ILE A 105 3.94 -3.63 -28.72
CA ILE A 105 4.38 -3.03 -29.99
C ILE A 105 4.99 -4.11 -30.89
N LEU A 106 5.95 -4.90 -30.37
CA LEU A 106 6.63 -5.96 -31.12
C LEU A 106 5.66 -7.05 -31.60
N ARG A 107 4.67 -7.41 -30.77
CA ARG A 107 3.66 -8.43 -31.09
C ARG A 107 2.39 -7.87 -31.73
N ARG A 108 2.33 -6.56 -31.97
CA ARG A 108 1.15 -5.83 -32.49
C ARG A 108 -0.15 -6.16 -31.75
N LYS A 109 -0.06 -6.30 -30.44
CA LYS A 109 -1.22 -6.53 -29.57
C LYS A 109 -1.95 -5.21 -29.32
N LYS A 110 -3.27 -5.26 -29.27
CA LYS A 110 -4.10 -4.11 -28.86
C LYS A 110 -4.17 -4.05 -27.34
N PHE A 111 -4.10 -2.84 -26.80
CA PHE A 111 -4.36 -2.60 -25.39
C PHE A 111 -5.85 -2.74 -25.08
N SER A 112 -6.16 -3.33 -23.94
CA SER A 112 -7.50 -3.38 -23.38
C SER A 112 -7.72 -2.15 -22.51
N ILE A 113 -8.68 -1.32 -22.89
CA ILE A 113 -9.14 -0.16 -22.12
C ILE A 113 -10.64 -0.39 -21.91
N ASN A 114 -11.03 -0.71 -20.69
CA ASN A 114 -12.42 -0.94 -20.31
C ASN A 114 -13.01 0.29 -19.60
N LEU A 115 -14.32 0.27 -19.34
CA LEU A 115 -15.00 1.38 -18.66
C LEU A 115 -14.40 1.70 -17.28
N PRO A 116 -14.09 0.73 -16.38
CA PRO A 116 -13.42 1.04 -15.12
C PRO A 116 -12.11 1.81 -15.29
N MET A 117 -11.31 1.46 -16.30
CA MET A 117 -10.06 2.15 -16.59
C MET A 117 -10.28 3.59 -17.04
N LEU A 118 -11.29 3.82 -17.88
CA LEU A 118 -11.66 5.18 -18.32
C LEU A 118 -12.17 6.03 -17.16
N LEU A 119 -13.00 5.46 -16.28
CA LEU A 119 -13.49 6.16 -15.09
C LEU A 119 -12.33 6.53 -14.16
N PHE A 120 -11.39 5.62 -13.92
CA PHE A 120 -10.23 5.92 -13.10
C PHE A 120 -9.27 6.91 -13.74
N GLY A 121 -9.13 6.87 -15.07
CA GLY A 121 -8.42 7.90 -15.84
C GLY A 121 -9.09 9.28 -15.73
N GLY A 122 -10.43 9.32 -15.77
CA GLY A 122 -11.21 10.54 -15.53
C GLY A 122 -11.00 11.11 -14.13
N TYR A 123 -10.98 10.24 -13.10
CA TYR A 123 -10.61 10.64 -11.74
C TYR A 123 -9.19 11.22 -11.67
N CYS A 124 -8.20 10.58 -12.30
CA CYS A 124 -6.83 11.10 -12.33
C CYS A 124 -6.74 12.47 -13.03
N LEU A 125 -7.58 12.71 -14.05
CA LEU A 125 -7.67 14.02 -14.70
C LEU A 125 -8.26 15.06 -13.76
N ILE A 126 -9.29 14.72 -12.96
CA ILE A 126 -9.84 15.60 -11.93
C ILE A 126 -8.75 15.98 -10.93
N VAL A 127 -8.02 14.99 -10.39
CA VAL A 127 -6.88 15.19 -9.47
C VAL A 127 -5.79 16.06 -10.11
N PHE A 128 -5.47 15.86 -11.39
CA PHE A 128 -4.51 16.73 -12.09
C PHE A 128 -4.99 18.18 -12.16
N THR A 129 -6.25 18.39 -12.54
CA THR A 129 -6.81 19.74 -12.66
C THR A 129 -6.99 20.44 -11.32
N SER A 130 -7.18 19.69 -10.22
CA SER A 130 -7.33 20.25 -8.87
C SER A 130 -6.02 20.80 -8.32
N ILE A 131 -4.84 20.34 -8.79
CA ILE A 131 -3.53 20.89 -8.40
C ILE A 131 -3.47 22.40 -8.65
N PHE A 132 -4.02 22.89 -9.77
CA PHE A 132 -3.99 24.31 -10.11
C PHE A 132 -4.84 25.19 -9.17
N ARG A 133 -5.64 24.57 -8.28
CA ARG A 133 -6.38 25.25 -7.22
C ARG A 133 -5.78 25.06 -5.84
N SER A 134 -4.87 24.11 -5.67
CA SER A 134 -4.23 23.86 -4.38
C SER A 134 -3.28 25.00 -4.05
N GLU A 135 -3.34 25.50 -2.82
CA GLU A 135 -2.32 26.41 -2.28
C GLU A 135 -1.01 25.65 -2.00
N ASP A 136 -1.09 24.32 -1.83
CA ASP A 136 0.06 23.42 -1.78
C ASP A 136 0.25 22.69 -3.12
N PHE A 137 0.97 23.33 -4.03
CA PHE A 137 1.29 22.73 -5.33
C PHE A 137 2.12 21.45 -5.20
N ILE A 138 3.03 21.39 -4.23
CA ILE A 138 3.95 20.25 -4.04
C ILE A 138 3.17 19.04 -3.49
N GLY A 139 2.32 19.27 -2.48
CA GLY A 139 1.39 18.27 -1.95
C GLY A 139 0.47 17.73 -3.03
N GLY A 140 -0.11 18.60 -3.86
CA GLY A 140 -0.96 18.19 -4.97
C GLY A 140 -0.22 17.39 -6.05
N ALA A 141 0.98 17.81 -6.44
CA ALA A 141 1.81 17.05 -7.37
C ALA A 141 2.16 15.66 -6.82
N ARG A 142 2.41 15.54 -5.51
CA ARG A 142 2.67 14.26 -4.83
C ARG A 142 1.45 13.33 -4.88
N VAL A 143 0.26 13.83 -4.56
CA VAL A 143 -0.97 13.02 -4.60
C VAL A 143 -1.29 12.58 -6.03
N PHE A 144 -1.17 13.48 -7.01
CA PHE A 144 -1.34 13.14 -8.42
C PHE A 144 -0.34 12.09 -8.90
N ALA A 145 0.94 12.19 -8.51
CA ALA A 145 1.92 11.16 -8.82
C ALA A 145 1.53 9.79 -8.24
N GLY A 146 0.95 9.76 -7.04
CA GLY A 146 0.36 8.57 -6.44
C GLY A 146 -0.81 8.01 -7.25
N ALA A 147 -1.81 8.84 -7.57
CA ALA A 147 -2.98 8.47 -8.38
C ALA A 147 -2.59 7.95 -9.77
N MET A 148 -1.65 8.62 -10.44
CA MET A 148 -1.11 8.19 -11.72
C MET A 148 -0.39 6.84 -11.59
N GLY A 149 0.40 6.63 -10.53
CA GLY A 149 1.02 5.34 -10.24
C GLY A 149 -0.01 4.21 -10.10
N HIS A 150 -1.11 4.45 -9.41
CA HIS A 150 -2.22 3.50 -9.32
C HIS A 150 -2.88 3.23 -10.67
N LEU A 151 -3.11 4.27 -11.50
CA LEU A 151 -3.68 4.12 -12.84
C LEU A 151 -2.80 3.24 -13.74
N LEU A 152 -1.49 3.48 -13.71
CA LEU A 152 -0.52 2.68 -14.46
C LEU A 152 -0.46 1.23 -13.97
N PHE A 153 -0.56 1.00 -12.66
CA PHE A 153 -0.65 -0.35 -12.12
C PHE A 153 -1.96 -1.04 -12.52
N PHE A 154 -3.08 -0.31 -12.54
CA PHE A 154 -4.36 -0.84 -13.02
C PHE A 154 -4.33 -1.17 -14.51
N PHE A 155 -3.65 -0.35 -15.33
CA PHE A 155 -3.37 -0.66 -16.73
C PHE A 155 -2.63 -1.99 -16.90
N LEU A 156 -1.57 -2.20 -16.10
CA LEU A 156 -0.81 -3.46 -16.09
C LEU A 156 -1.72 -4.64 -15.73
N LEU A 157 -2.52 -4.52 -14.67
CA LEU A 157 -3.44 -5.57 -14.24
C LEU A 157 -4.43 -5.98 -15.33
N ILE A 158 -5.11 -5.02 -15.96
CA ILE A 158 -6.10 -5.28 -17.01
C ILE A 158 -5.46 -5.96 -18.23
N ASN A 159 -4.26 -5.53 -18.64
CA ASN A 159 -3.62 -6.00 -19.86
C ASN A 159 -2.85 -7.32 -19.70
N LEU A 160 -2.47 -7.70 -18.48
CA LEU A 160 -1.68 -8.92 -18.21
C LEU A 160 -2.45 -10.03 -17.51
N THR A 161 -3.55 -9.71 -16.80
CA THR A 161 -4.36 -10.71 -16.09
C THR A 161 -5.41 -11.33 -17.01
N THR A 162 -4.95 -11.93 -18.12
CA THR A 162 -5.83 -12.45 -19.19
C THR A 162 -6.46 -13.81 -18.86
N THR A 163 -5.96 -14.51 -17.85
CA THR A 163 -6.45 -15.84 -17.47
C THR A 163 -6.65 -15.93 -15.96
N ARG A 164 -7.62 -16.77 -15.54
CA ARG A 164 -7.86 -17.07 -14.12
C ARG A 164 -6.61 -17.59 -13.41
N LYS A 165 -5.76 -18.36 -14.10
CA LYS A 165 -4.50 -18.87 -13.56
C LYS A 165 -3.53 -17.74 -13.18
N ILE A 166 -3.39 -16.74 -14.04
CA ILE A 166 -2.53 -15.57 -13.76
C ILE A 166 -3.09 -14.80 -12.55
N ALA A 167 -4.41 -14.57 -12.51
CA ALA A 167 -5.06 -13.91 -11.38
C ALA A 167 -4.80 -14.65 -10.05
N LEU A 168 -5.00 -15.98 -10.04
CA LEU A 168 -4.74 -16.80 -8.86
C LEU A 168 -3.28 -16.77 -8.44
N ASN A 169 -2.34 -16.86 -9.39
CA ASN A 169 -0.92 -16.75 -9.09
C ASN A 169 -0.55 -15.40 -8.48
N LEU A 170 -1.12 -14.30 -8.99
CA LEU A 170 -0.92 -12.96 -8.41
C LEU A 170 -1.37 -12.90 -6.97
N ILE A 171 -2.56 -13.42 -6.68
CA ILE A 171 -3.11 -13.47 -5.32
C ILE A 171 -2.19 -14.32 -4.43
N VAL A 172 -1.76 -15.50 -4.87
CA VAL A 172 -0.85 -16.36 -4.09
C VAL A 172 0.46 -15.62 -3.80
N ILE A 173 1.09 -15.02 -4.79
CA ILE A 173 2.36 -14.29 -4.63
C ILE A 173 2.19 -13.12 -3.66
N TRP A 174 1.13 -12.33 -3.82
CA TRP A 174 0.82 -11.21 -2.94
C TRP A 174 0.53 -11.66 -1.50
N LEU A 175 -0.24 -12.73 -1.31
CA LEU A 175 -0.51 -13.32 0.00
C LEU A 175 0.76 -13.86 0.65
N THR A 176 1.62 -14.54 -0.12
CA THR A 176 2.91 -15.04 0.38
C THR A 176 3.80 -13.89 0.82
N ALA A 177 3.95 -12.85 0.01
CA ALA A 177 4.73 -11.66 0.36
C ALA A 177 4.17 -10.94 1.59
N SER A 178 2.84 -10.81 1.69
CA SER A 178 2.16 -10.23 2.86
C SER A 178 2.38 -11.09 4.12
N GLY A 179 2.31 -12.41 4.00
CA GLY A 179 2.61 -13.35 5.08
C GLY A 179 4.07 -13.28 5.55
N CYS A 180 5.02 -13.17 4.62
CA CYS A 180 6.44 -12.94 4.96
C CYS A 180 6.65 -11.61 5.68
N ALA A 181 6.00 -10.54 5.23
CA ALA A 181 6.05 -9.24 5.90
C ALA A 181 5.45 -9.31 7.32
N ALA A 182 4.35 -10.03 7.49
CA ALA A 182 3.71 -10.24 8.79
C ALA A 182 4.56 -11.09 9.73
N LEU A 183 5.23 -12.13 9.22
CA LEU A 183 6.21 -12.92 9.99
C LEU A 183 7.37 -12.04 10.45
N TYR A 184 7.93 -11.25 9.53
CA TYR A 184 9.04 -10.35 9.84
C TYR A 184 8.62 -9.30 10.88
N SER A 185 7.42 -8.72 10.76
CA SER A 185 6.96 -7.73 11.74
C SER A 185 6.69 -8.33 13.12
N SER A 186 6.20 -9.57 13.18
CA SER A 186 6.08 -10.30 14.45
C SER A 186 7.45 -10.60 15.06
N TYR A 187 8.43 -10.99 14.24
CA TYR A 187 9.81 -11.18 14.70
C TYR A 187 10.42 -9.88 15.25
N ASP A 188 10.33 -8.80 14.48
CA ASP A 188 10.86 -7.49 14.85
C ASP A 188 10.18 -6.91 16.10
N TRP A 189 8.90 -7.24 16.30
CA TRP A 189 8.18 -6.95 17.54
C TRP A 189 8.75 -7.66 18.77
N HIS A 190 8.99 -8.96 18.70
CA HIS A 190 9.43 -9.71 19.88
C HIS A 190 10.93 -9.64 20.12
N PHE A 191 11.73 -9.56 19.06
CA PHE A 191 13.17 -9.79 19.11
C PHE A 191 14.01 -8.73 18.40
N GLY A 192 13.40 -7.83 17.64
CA GLY A 192 14.11 -6.80 16.87
C GLY A 192 13.97 -5.42 17.51
N SER A 193 13.71 -4.41 16.68
CA SER A 193 13.56 -3.02 17.12
C SER A 193 12.52 -2.86 18.24
N GLY A 194 11.54 -3.77 18.34
CA GLY A 194 10.60 -3.79 19.44
C GLY A 194 11.23 -4.00 20.82
N SER A 195 12.30 -4.79 20.96
CA SER A 195 12.97 -4.98 22.26
C SER A 195 13.74 -3.73 22.70
N ASP A 196 14.22 -2.94 21.74
CA ASP A 196 15.05 -1.76 21.98
C ASP A 196 14.23 -0.47 22.15
N GLY A 197 12.93 -0.61 22.41
CA GLY A 197 12.00 0.52 22.59
C GLY A 197 11.38 1.04 21.29
N GLY A 198 11.65 0.43 20.14
CA GLY A 198 11.10 0.83 18.84
C GLY A 198 11.65 2.15 18.32
N ILE A 199 11.13 2.62 17.19
CA ILE A 199 11.41 3.99 16.74
C ILE A 199 10.52 4.93 17.53
N SER A 200 11.13 5.86 18.25
CA SER A 200 10.45 7.03 18.81
C SER A 200 10.86 8.26 18.03
N THR A 201 9.89 9.07 17.59
CA THR A 201 10.17 10.44 17.15
C THR A 201 9.61 11.40 18.18
N SER A 202 10.40 12.44 18.49
CA SER A 202 9.98 13.55 19.35
C SER A 202 8.95 14.46 18.69
N PHE A 203 8.81 14.36 17.36
CA PHE A 203 7.93 15.20 16.56
C PHE A 203 6.88 14.35 15.85
N ASP A 204 5.64 14.79 16.05
CA ASP A 204 4.39 14.42 15.38
C ASP A 204 3.82 13.00 15.66
N PRO A 205 2.81 12.91 16.56
CA PRO A 205 2.09 11.67 16.85
C PRO A 205 1.26 11.06 15.70
N GLY A 206 1.28 11.61 14.49
CA GLY A 206 0.50 11.10 13.35
C GLY A 206 1.28 10.82 12.07
N LYS A 207 2.39 11.51 11.81
CA LYS A 207 3.06 11.43 10.50
C LYS A 207 3.99 10.22 10.33
N GLY A 208 4.45 9.60 11.43
CA GLY A 208 5.21 8.33 11.38
C GLY A 208 6.40 8.35 10.41
N VAL A 209 6.99 9.53 10.21
CA VAL A 209 8.03 9.77 9.20
C VAL A 209 9.23 8.92 9.57
N GLN A 210 9.55 7.93 8.74
CA GLN A 210 10.79 7.18 8.88
C GLN A 210 11.84 7.67 7.91
N THR A 211 13.07 7.46 8.34
CA THR A 211 14.25 7.67 7.54
C THR A 211 14.61 6.38 6.83
N THR A 212 15.45 6.50 5.82
CA THR A 212 16.02 5.39 5.07
C THR A 212 16.81 4.44 5.99
N ALA A 213 17.36 4.95 7.10
CA ALA A 213 18.05 4.15 8.11
C ALA A 213 17.10 3.28 8.94
N SER A 214 15.87 3.74 9.18
CA SER A 214 14.90 3.04 10.03
C SER A 214 13.84 2.23 9.27
N ARG A 215 13.89 2.21 7.94
CA ARG A 215 12.92 1.54 7.03
C ARG A 215 12.71 0.03 7.25
N PHE A 216 13.64 -0.64 7.94
CA PHE A 216 13.53 -2.06 8.28
C PHE A 216 12.85 -2.28 9.64
N SER A 217 12.71 -1.26 10.47
CA SER A 217 11.93 -1.39 11.70
C SER A 217 10.45 -1.23 11.40
N THR A 218 9.70 -2.20 11.91
CA THR A 218 8.25 -2.35 11.77
C THR A 218 7.53 -2.05 13.08
N VAL A 219 8.24 -1.58 14.10
CA VAL A 219 7.69 -1.22 15.41
C VAL A 219 7.90 0.25 15.69
N TRP A 220 6.79 0.90 16.02
CA TRP A 220 6.74 2.30 16.39
C TRP A 220 6.39 2.41 17.88
N GLU A 221 7.08 3.30 18.58
CA GLU A 221 6.70 3.70 19.93
C GLU A 221 5.89 4.99 19.85
N ASP A 222 4.56 4.84 19.94
CA ASP A 222 3.64 5.96 19.89
C ASP A 222 3.57 6.68 21.25
N ARG A 223 3.86 7.97 21.24
CA ARG A 223 3.76 8.88 22.38
C ARG A 223 2.58 9.86 22.26
N ALA A 224 1.72 9.71 21.25
CA ALA A 224 0.52 10.53 21.04
C ALA A 224 -0.40 10.59 22.25
N GLU A 225 -0.44 9.50 23.01
CA GLU A 225 -1.37 9.29 24.11
C GLU A 225 -0.65 9.26 25.46
N LEU A 226 0.59 9.77 25.51
CA LEU A 226 1.43 9.74 26.70
C LEU A 226 0.74 10.37 27.91
N GLU A 227 0.09 11.53 27.71
CA GLU A 227 -0.65 12.23 28.78
C GLU A 227 -1.91 11.46 29.21
N SER A 228 -2.59 10.80 28.26
CA SER A 228 -3.81 10.03 28.55
C SER A 228 -3.56 8.64 29.13
N LEU A 229 -2.31 8.17 29.07
CA LEU A 229 -1.89 6.84 29.50
C LEU A 229 -0.87 6.90 30.64
N ASP A 230 -0.91 7.95 31.46
CA ASP A 230 -0.06 8.11 32.64
C ASP A 230 1.44 7.96 32.34
N GLY A 231 1.91 8.47 31.21
CA GLY A 231 3.31 8.41 30.82
C GLY A 231 3.73 7.10 30.14
N LEU A 232 2.80 6.20 29.84
CA LEU A 232 3.11 4.95 29.13
C LEU A 232 3.21 5.19 27.62
N SER A 233 4.35 4.79 27.05
CA SER A 233 4.55 4.76 25.60
C SER A 233 3.95 3.48 25.02
N LEU A 234 3.26 3.61 23.88
CA LEU A 234 2.58 2.47 23.27
C LEU A 234 3.33 1.94 22.07
N ARG A 235 3.74 0.69 22.15
CA ARG A 235 4.30 -0.01 21.01
C ARG A 235 3.18 -0.35 20.02
N ARG A 236 3.43 -0.12 18.72
CA ARG A 236 2.54 -0.49 17.61
C ARG A 236 3.31 -1.10 16.45
N SER A 237 2.81 -2.21 15.93
CA SER A 237 3.30 -2.75 14.66
C SER A 237 2.76 -1.90 13.51
N MET A 238 3.66 -1.33 12.72
CA MET A 238 3.38 -0.63 11.47
C MET A 238 3.75 -1.47 10.23
N GLY A 239 4.34 -2.65 10.45
CA GLY A 239 4.74 -3.55 9.39
C GLY A 239 5.68 -2.86 8.38
N PRO A 240 5.63 -3.28 7.10
CA PRO A 240 6.35 -2.64 5.99
C PRO A 240 5.64 -1.37 5.49
N THR A 241 4.81 -0.72 6.31
CA THR A 241 4.08 0.51 5.94
C THR A 241 4.49 1.64 6.86
N SER A 242 4.15 2.88 6.51
CA SER A 242 4.46 4.05 7.35
C SER A 242 3.50 4.29 8.52
N HIS A 243 2.43 3.50 8.66
CA HIS A 243 1.42 3.76 9.69
C HIS A 243 0.67 2.48 10.11
N ALA A 244 0.52 2.27 11.43
CA ALA A 244 -0.11 1.07 12.00
C ALA A 244 -1.54 0.81 11.48
N ALA A 245 -2.34 1.87 11.32
CA ALA A 245 -3.69 1.72 10.76
C ALA A 245 -3.69 1.26 9.29
N VAL A 246 -2.77 1.79 8.48
CA VAL A 246 -2.64 1.41 7.06
C VAL A 246 -2.18 -0.04 6.96
N TYR A 247 -1.23 -0.44 7.79
CA TYR A 247 -0.81 -1.84 7.89
C TYR A 247 -1.97 -2.77 8.26
N GLY A 248 -2.75 -2.40 9.27
CA GLY A 248 -3.94 -3.15 9.68
C GLY A 248 -4.94 -3.32 8.53
N ILE A 249 -5.23 -2.25 7.78
CA ILE A 249 -6.11 -2.32 6.61
C ILE A 249 -5.53 -3.25 5.53
N ASN A 250 -4.24 -3.12 5.21
CA ASN A 250 -3.57 -3.97 4.21
C ASN A 250 -3.63 -5.46 4.58
N LEU A 251 -3.44 -5.79 5.87
CA LEU A 251 -3.60 -7.15 6.38
C LEU A 251 -5.03 -7.64 6.22
N LEU A 252 -6.03 -6.82 6.54
CA LEU A 252 -7.43 -7.20 6.42
C LEU A 252 -7.90 -7.42 4.98
N MET A 253 -7.28 -6.74 4.01
CA MET A 253 -7.53 -7.02 2.59
C MET A 253 -7.14 -8.45 2.20
N THR A 254 -6.25 -9.13 2.94
CA THR A 254 -5.86 -10.52 2.67
C THR A 254 -6.90 -11.55 3.14
N VAL A 255 -7.71 -11.20 4.14
CA VAL A 255 -8.63 -12.12 4.84
C VAL A 255 -9.64 -12.80 3.90
N PRO A 256 -10.35 -12.07 3.00
CA PRO A 256 -11.29 -12.70 2.08
C PRO A 256 -10.63 -13.73 1.15
N PHE A 257 -9.38 -13.47 0.74
CA PHE A 257 -8.65 -14.38 -0.14
C PHE A 257 -8.18 -15.63 0.62
N LEU A 258 -7.74 -15.50 1.87
CA LEU A 258 -7.42 -16.65 2.72
C LEU A 258 -8.65 -17.55 2.92
N PHE A 259 -9.83 -16.97 3.21
CA PHE A 259 -11.07 -17.74 3.26
C PHE A 259 -11.48 -18.35 1.92
N PHE A 260 -11.23 -17.65 0.81
CA PHE A 260 -11.46 -18.19 -0.52
C PHE A 260 -10.58 -19.43 -0.79
N PHE A 261 -9.30 -19.43 -0.39
CA PHE A 261 -8.43 -20.60 -0.54
C PHE A 261 -8.90 -21.80 0.28
N LEU A 262 -9.48 -21.58 1.47
CA LEU A 262 -10.07 -22.64 2.29
C LEU A 262 -11.26 -23.36 1.62
N LYS A 263 -11.89 -22.75 0.61
CA LYS A 263 -12.99 -23.37 -0.16
C LYS A 263 -12.54 -24.18 -1.36
N LEU A 264 -11.30 -24.01 -1.81
CA LEU A 264 -10.81 -24.76 -2.95
C LEU A 264 -10.59 -26.22 -2.54
N PRO A 265 -10.73 -27.20 -3.45
CA PRO A 265 -10.40 -28.60 -3.19
C PRO A 265 -8.87 -28.78 -3.13
N ILE A 266 -8.24 -28.15 -2.12
CA ILE A 266 -6.80 -28.10 -1.91
C ILE A 266 -6.35 -29.18 -0.91
N ASN A 267 -5.07 -29.55 -1.00
CA ASN A 267 -4.42 -30.45 -0.06
C ASN A 267 -4.54 -29.91 1.39
N TRP A 268 -4.74 -30.81 2.36
CA TRP A 268 -4.83 -30.49 3.79
C TRP A 268 -3.68 -29.61 4.30
N ARG A 269 -2.47 -29.74 3.72
CA ARG A 269 -1.32 -28.86 4.04
C ARG A 269 -1.59 -27.39 3.73
N LEU A 270 -2.23 -27.09 2.59
CA LEU A 270 -2.57 -25.73 2.19
C LEU A 270 -3.69 -25.15 3.04
N ILE A 271 -4.59 -26.00 3.55
CA ILE A 271 -5.63 -25.60 4.52
C ILE A 271 -4.96 -25.11 5.80
N TRP A 272 -4.04 -25.88 6.38
CA TRP A 272 -3.28 -25.46 7.56
C TRP A 272 -2.41 -24.25 7.31
N LEU A 273 -1.78 -24.14 6.14
CA LEU A 273 -1.02 -22.95 5.75
C LEU A 273 -1.93 -21.71 5.71
N SER A 274 -3.15 -21.85 5.18
CA SER A 274 -4.14 -20.76 5.13
C SER A 274 -4.62 -20.35 6.52
N PHE A 275 -4.87 -21.31 7.41
CA PHE A 275 -5.20 -21.03 8.82
C PHE A 275 -4.02 -20.39 9.56
N GLY A 276 -2.79 -20.85 9.34
CA GLY A 276 -1.59 -20.24 9.90
C GLY A 276 -1.39 -18.81 9.42
N ALA A 277 -1.55 -18.57 8.12
CA ALA A 277 -1.50 -17.23 7.54
C ALA A 277 -2.62 -16.31 8.08
N LEU A 278 -3.84 -16.84 8.26
CA LEU A 278 -4.94 -16.09 8.86
C LEU A 278 -4.64 -15.74 10.32
N GLY A 279 -4.17 -16.71 11.12
CA GLY A 279 -3.78 -16.49 12.51
C GLY A 279 -2.67 -15.44 12.63
N LEU A 280 -1.64 -15.53 11.80
CA LEU A 280 -0.57 -14.53 11.72
C LEU A 280 -1.08 -13.14 11.31
N THR A 281 -1.99 -13.08 10.35
CA THR A 281 -2.60 -11.82 9.89
C THR A 281 -3.38 -11.17 11.01
N LEU A 282 -4.26 -11.92 11.69
CA LEU A 282 -5.04 -11.42 12.82
C LEU A 282 -4.15 -11.03 14.00
N TYR A 283 -3.08 -11.77 14.24
CA TYR A 283 -2.08 -11.43 15.24
C TYR A 283 -1.41 -10.09 14.95
N ASN A 284 -0.99 -9.85 13.70
CA ASN A 284 -0.41 -8.56 13.33
C ASN A 284 -1.44 -7.42 13.37
N VAL A 285 -2.70 -7.65 12.96
CA VAL A 285 -3.79 -6.67 13.14
C VAL A 285 -3.92 -6.28 14.61
N PHE A 286 -3.84 -7.25 15.51
CA PHE A 286 -3.83 -7.01 16.94
C PHE A 286 -2.60 -6.21 17.40
N LEU A 287 -1.40 -6.55 16.92
CA LEU A 287 -0.15 -5.81 17.22
C LEU A 287 -0.14 -4.37 16.69
N THR A 288 -0.99 -4.01 15.71
CA THR A 288 -1.14 -2.61 15.30
C THR A 288 -1.70 -1.71 16.40
N ASN A 289 -2.28 -2.31 17.45
CA ASN A 289 -2.94 -1.63 18.58
C ASN A 289 -3.93 -0.52 18.13
N THR A 290 -4.53 -0.70 16.95
CA THR A 290 -5.43 0.27 16.34
C THR A 290 -6.87 -0.23 16.45
N ARG A 291 -7.69 0.45 17.26
CA ARG A 291 -9.12 0.11 17.47
C ARG A 291 -9.89 -0.02 16.15
N ALA A 292 -9.64 0.90 15.21
CA ALA A 292 -10.27 0.90 13.90
C ALA A 292 -9.93 -0.36 13.09
N ALA A 293 -8.69 -0.84 13.13
CA ALA A 293 -8.29 -2.07 12.46
C ALA A 293 -8.96 -3.30 13.09
N ILE A 294 -9.04 -3.37 14.42
CA ILE A 294 -9.72 -4.48 15.13
C ILE A 294 -11.22 -4.50 14.79
N LEU A 295 -11.90 -3.36 14.84
CA LEU A 295 -13.31 -3.25 14.46
C LEU A 295 -13.53 -3.65 12.99
N LEU A 296 -12.67 -3.16 12.09
CA LEU A 296 -12.73 -3.51 10.67
C LEU A 296 -12.48 -5.01 10.46
N ALA A 297 -11.64 -5.66 11.27
CA ALA A 297 -11.43 -7.10 11.24
C ALA A 297 -12.73 -7.87 11.51
N GLY A 298 -13.48 -7.43 12.53
CA GLY A 298 -14.80 -7.97 12.85
C GLY A 298 -15.78 -7.80 11.69
N VAL A 299 -15.86 -6.61 11.10
CA VAL A 299 -16.72 -6.32 9.95
C VAL A 299 -16.35 -7.17 8.73
N VAL A 300 -15.06 -7.24 8.37
CA VAL A 300 -14.57 -8.06 7.25
C VAL A 300 -14.84 -9.53 7.49
N GLY A 301 -14.65 -10.03 8.72
CA GLY A 301 -15.00 -11.39 9.12
C GLY A 301 -16.49 -11.69 8.94
N LEU A 302 -17.36 -10.81 9.44
CA LEU A 302 -18.81 -10.92 9.27
C LEU A 302 -19.21 -10.89 7.80
N MET A 303 -18.60 -10.02 6.99
CA MET A 303 -18.83 -9.99 5.53
C MET A 303 -18.39 -11.29 4.85
N CYS A 304 -17.27 -11.89 5.27
CA CYS A 304 -16.82 -13.18 4.75
C CYS A 304 -17.82 -14.31 5.08
N VAL A 305 -18.38 -14.29 6.29
CA VAL A 305 -19.45 -15.23 6.68
C VAL A 305 -20.72 -14.98 5.89
N ALA A 306 -21.15 -13.72 5.76
CA ALA A 306 -22.38 -13.35 5.03
C ALA A 306 -22.29 -13.67 3.54
N LYS A 307 -21.12 -13.53 2.91
CA LYS A 307 -20.83 -13.97 1.54
C LYS A 307 -20.61 -15.48 1.43
N GLY A 308 -20.74 -16.20 2.54
CA GLY A 308 -20.58 -17.64 2.62
C GLY A 308 -19.16 -18.12 2.38
N LEU A 309 -18.14 -17.24 2.36
CA LEU A 309 -16.72 -17.60 2.21
C LEU A 309 -16.25 -18.50 3.35
N PHE A 310 -16.85 -18.35 4.53
CA PHE A 310 -16.58 -19.18 5.70
C PHE A 310 -17.88 -19.68 6.31
N ARG A 311 -17.96 -20.98 6.61
CA ARG A 311 -19.13 -21.59 7.28
C ARG A 311 -18.82 -21.73 8.76
N VAL A 312 -19.53 -20.95 9.57
CA VAL A 312 -19.41 -21.01 11.03
C VAL A 312 -20.19 -22.22 11.54
N THR A 313 -19.49 -23.16 12.17
CA THR A 313 -20.10 -24.34 12.82
C THR A 313 -20.20 -24.12 14.33
N ARG A 314 -21.09 -24.87 15.01
CA ARG A 314 -21.24 -24.77 16.48
C ARG A 314 -19.92 -25.03 17.23
N PRO A 315 -19.12 -26.06 16.90
CA PRO A 315 -17.83 -26.26 17.55
C PRO A 315 -16.87 -25.08 17.36
N MET A 316 -16.90 -24.42 16.20
CA MET A 316 -16.06 -23.25 15.93
C MET A 316 -16.49 -22.01 16.71
N LEU A 317 -17.80 -21.84 16.96
CA LEU A 317 -18.29 -20.79 17.85
C LEU A 317 -17.80 -21.01 19.28
N VAL A 318 -17.89 -22.25 19.79
CA VAL A 318 -17.38 -22.60 21.13
C VAL A 318 -15.86 -22.39 21.19
N ALA A 319 -15.11 -22.92 20.23
CA ALA A 319 -13.66 -22.74 20.15
C ALA A 319 -13.26 -21.25 20.02
N GLY A 320 -14.00 -20.48 19.22
CA GLY A 320 -13.79 -19.05 19.06
C GLY A 320 -14.08 -18.27 20.35
N ALA A 321 -15.17 -18.59 21.05
CA ALA A 321 -15.52 -17.97 22.33
C ALA A 321 -14.49 -18.31 23.43
N THR A 322 -14.08 -19.58 23.54
CA THR A 322 -13.04 -20.01 24.49
C THR A 322 -11.70 -19.37 24.15
N GLY A 323 -11.34 -19.30 22.87
CA GLY A 323 -10.11 -18.66 22.40
C GLY A 323 -10.11 -17.17 22.67
N LEU A 324 -11.23 -16.48 22.46
CA LEU A 324 -11.39 -15.07 22.80
C LEU A 324 -11.27 -14.85 24.31
N LEU A 325 -11.90 -15.69 25.14
CA LEU A 325 -11.81 -15.58 26.59
C LEU A 325 -10.36 -15.80 27.08
N ALA A 326 -9.67 -16.81 26.55
CA ALA A 326 -8.26 -17.05 26.85
C ALA A 326 -7.38 -15.87 26.40
N LEU A 327 -7.67 -15.30 25.22
CA LEU A 327 -6.99 -14.11 24.73
C LEU A 327 -7.18 -12.94 25.69
N LEU A 328 -8.42 -12.65 26.11
CA LEU A 328 -8.77 -11.57 27.04
C LEU A 328 -7.99 -11.67 28.37
N ILE A 329 -7.76 -12.88 28.88
CA ILE A 329 -6.96 -13.11 30.09
C ILE A 329 -5.47 -12.88 29.84
N ALA A 330 -4.98 -13.23 28.65
CA ALA A 330 -3.58 -13.09 28.26
C ALA A 330 -3.23 -11.72 27.66
N LEU A 331 -4.21 -10.80 27.53
CA LEU A 331 -3.97 -9.50 26.92
C LEU A 331 -3.05 -8.63 27.80
N PRO A 332 -2.06 -7.95 27.22
CA PRO A 332 -1.34 -6.89 27.91
C PRO A 332 -2.32 -5.85 28.46
N THR A 333 -2.03 -5.35 29.65
CA THR A 333 -2.83 -4.31 30.32
C THR A 333 -3.09 -3.10 29.42
N ASP A 334 -2.12 -2.73 28.59
CA ASP A 334 -2.23 -1.61 27.64
C ASP A 334 -3.32 -1.82 26.61
N VAL A 335 -3.48 -3.07 26.12
CA VAL A 335 -4.54 -3.38 25.17
C VAL A 335 -5.88 -3.38 25.87
N ASN A 336 -5.97 -3.93 27.09
CA ASN A 336 -7.21 -3.93 27.85
C ASN A 336 -7.69 -2.50 28.11
N ASN A 337 -6.80 -1.66 28.64
CA ASN A 337 -7.06 -0.26 28.92
C ASN A 337 -7.42 0.51 27.63
N ARG A 338 -6.75 0.25 26.51
CA ARG A 338 -7.01 1.00 25.27
C ARG A 338 -8.24 0.50 24.52
N VAL A 339 -8.38 -0.80 24.28
CA VAL A 339 -9.36 -1.35 23.33
C VAL A 339 -10.68 -1.69 24.01
N LEU A 340 -10.63 -2.20 25.24
CA LEU A 340 -11.81 -2.74 25.93
C LEU A 340 -12.46 -1.74 26.89
N ASP A 341 -11.73 -0.73 27.35
CA ASP A 341 -12.34 0.36 28.12
C ASP A 341 -13.24 1.23 27.22
N LEU A 342 -14.56 1.06 27.40
CA LEU A 342 -15.58 1.83 26.70
C LEU A 342 -15.51 3.32 26.99
N SER A 343 -14.96 3.73 28.14
CA SER A 343 -14.84 5.15 28.50
C SER A 343 -13.86 5.88 27.57
N ASN A 344 -12.88 5.16 27.00
CA ASN A 344 -11.95 5.70 26.02
C ASN A 344 -12.56 5.92 24.62
N TYR A 345 -13.86 5.63 24.44
CA TYR A 345 -14.62 5.93 23.23
C TYR A 345 -15.49 7.18 23.35
N THR A 346 -15.36 7.92 24.46
CA THR A 346 -16.01 9.22 24.64
C THR A 346 -15.15 10.34 24.07
N VAL A 347 -15.78 11.40 23.54
CA VAL A 347 -15.09 12.58 23.00
C VAL A 347 -14.28 13.31 24.07
N GLU A 348 -14.73 13.20 25.32
CA GLU A 348 -14.10 13.80 26.50
C GLU A 348 -12.75 13.14 26.81
N LYS A 349 -12.66 11.81 26.81
CA LYS A 349 -11.42 11.10 27.16
C LYS A 349 -10.50 10.80 25.97
N SER A 350 -11.02 10.85 24.75
CA SER A 350 -10.25 10.51 23.55
C SER A 350 -9.81 11.75 22.78
N ALA A 351 -8.56 12.16 22.95
CA ALA A 351 -7.94 13.24 22.17
C ALA A 351 -8.07 12.98 20.66
N SER A 352 -7.84 11.73 20.23
CA SER A 352 -7.97 11.35 18.82
C SER A 352 -9.39 11.44 18.28
N LEU A 353 -10.42 11.12 19.08
CA LEU A 353 -11.81 11.28 18.65
C LEU A 353 -12.20 12.76 18.58
N ARG A 354 -11.79 13.57 19.55
CA ARG A 354 -12.03 15.02 19.55
C ARG A 354 -11.43 15.69 18.32
N VAL A 355 -10.15 15.43 18.07
CA VAL A 355 -9.44 15.90 16.88
C VAL A 355 -10.17 15.47 15.60
N ARG A 356 -10.68 14.22 15.52
CA ARG A 356 -11.47 13.76 14.36
C ARG A 356 -12.82 14.46 14.20
N VAL A 357 -13.50 14.79 15.29
CA VAL A 357 -14.73 15.58 15.26
C VAL A 357 -14.43 16.99 14.78
N ASP A 358 -13.32 17.58 15.22
CA ASP A 358 -12.87 18.89 14.77
C ASP A 358 -12.49 18.86 13.27
N TYR A 359 -11.80 17.81 12.80
CA TYR A 359 -11.54 17.59 11.37
C TYR A 359 -12.84 17.44 10.57
N LEU A 360 -13.84 16.73 11.09
CA LEU A 360 -15.13 16.59 10.41
C LEU A 360 -15.84 17.93 10.29
N ASP A 361 -15.87 18.73 11.36
CA ASP A 361 -16.45 20.07 11.37
C ASP A 361 -15.71 21.01 10.42
N ALA A 362 -14.37 21.06 10.49
CA ALA A 362 -13.53 21.83 9.57
C ALA A 362 -13.76 21.41 8.10
N GLY A 363 -13.82 20.10 7.84
CA GLY A 363 -14.08 19.55 6.52
C GLY A 363 -15.47 19.90 5.98
N LEU A 364 -16.51 19.87 6.82
CA LEU A 364 -17.87 20.26 6.43
C LEU A 364 -17.96 21.75 6.07
N ARG A 365 -17.20 22.61 6.75
CA ARG A 365 -17.14 24.05 6.40
C ARG A 365 -16.35 24.29 5.13
N ALA A 366 -15.18 23.66 4.98
CA ALA A 366 -14.42 23.72 3.74
C ALA A 366 -15.26 23.21 2.55
N PHE A 367 -16.08 22.17 2.77
CA PHE A 367 -17.04 21.69 1.77
C PHE A 367 -18.10 22.74 1.43
N ALA A 368 -18.69 23.39 2.45
CA ALA A 368 -19.71 24.41 2.25
C ALA A 368 -19.18 25.61 1.45
N ASP A 369 -17.92 26.00 1.67
CA ASP A 369 -17.27 27.11 0.98
C ASP A 369 -16.76 26.71 -0.43
N HIS A 370 -16.46 25.42 -0.63
CA HIS A 370 -15.95 24.87 -1.90
C HIS A 370 -16.74 23.65 -2.44
N PRO A 371 -18.06 23.76 -2.67
CA PRO A 371 -18.98 22.62 -2.85
C PRO A 371 -18.96 21.95 -4.22
N VAL A 372 -18.13 22.44 -5.17
CA VAL A 372 -18.07 21.88 -6.52
C VAL A 372 -16.74 21.18 -6.76
N LEU A 373 -15.63 21.85 -6.43
CA LEU A 373 -14.29 21.45 -6.87
C LEU A 373 -13.30 21.31 -5.71
N GLY A 374 -13.76 21.44 -4.46
CA GLY A 374 -12.94 21.34 -3.27
C GLY A 374 -11.88 22.44 -3.15
N ILE A 375 -10.89 22.22 -2.28
CA ILE A 375 -9.77 23.13 -2.01
C ILE A 375 -8.48 22.72 -2.74
N GLY A 376 -8.57 21.73 -3.63
CA GLY A 376 -7.47 21.23 -4.44
C GLY A 376 -6.74 20.05 -3.79
N THR A 377 -6.34 19.09 -4.62
CA THR A 377 -5.79 17.83 -4.11
C THR A 377 -4.43 18.02 -3.49
N GLY A 378 -4.23 17.35 -2.34
CA GLY A 378 -3.02 17.47 -1.55
C GLY A 378 -2.86 18.83 -0.86
N ASN A 379 -3.92 19.61 -0.69
CA ASN A 379 -3.85 20.87 0.06
C ASN A 379 -3.85 20.60 1.58
N PHE A 380 -2.73 20.87 2.23
CA PHE A 380 -2.54 20.72 3.67
C PHE A 380 -2.63 22.04 4.46
N HIS A 381 -2.72 23.18 3.78
CA HIS A 381 -2.68 24.52 4.41
C HIS A 381 -4.06 25.13 4.64
N VAL A 382 -5.05 24.79 3.80
CA VAL A 382 -6.37 25.42 3.87
C VAL A 382 -7.23 24.85 5.01
N ILE A 383 -7.16 23.55 5.30
CA ILE A 383 -7.94 22.90 6.36
C ILE A 383 -7.69 23.50 7.77
N PRO A 384 -6.44 23.77 8.20
CA PRO A 384 -6.15 24.49 9.44
C PRO A 384 -6.96 25.77 9.66
N LEU A 385 -7.27 26.52 8.60
CA LEU A 385 -8.01 27.79 8.67
C LEU A 385 -9.48 27.62 9.11
N TYR A 386 -10.03 26.41 9.03
CA TYR A 386 -11.43 26.11 9.36
C TYR A 386 -11.64 25.62 10.79
N PHE A 387 -10.57 25.35 11.55
CA PHE A 387 -10.67 24.97 12.95
C PHE A 387 -11.11 26.15 13.83
N ARG A 388 -11.90 25.86 14.87
CA ARG A 388 -12.34 26.86 15.85
C ARG A 388 -11.49 26.78 17.11
N GLY A 389 -11.02 27.94 17.58
CA GLY A 389 -10.38 28.08 18.89
C GLY A 389 -8.95 27.57 18.96
N ASP A 390 -8.47 27.35 20.19
CA ASP A 390 -7.09 26.94 20.51
C ASP A 390 -6.84 25.43 20.27
N SER A 391 -7.50 24.82 19.29
CA SER A 391 -7.24 23.42 18.94
C SER A 391 -5.78 23.27 18.49
N ALA A 392 -5.01 22.42 19.17
CA ALA A 392 -3.61 22.15 18.89
C ALA A 392 -3.43 21.30 17.61
N VAL A 393 -3.89 21.83 16.48
CA VAL A 393 -3.81 21.19 15.17
C VAL A 393 -2.52 21.64 14.48
N PRO A 394 -1.79 20.74 13.79
CA PRO A 394 -0.62 21.14 13.02
C PRO A 394 -0.97 22.15 11.93
N ASP A 395 -0.03 23.06 11.63
CA ASP A 395 -0.13 24.04 10.54
C ASP A 395 -0.28 23.39 9.14
N GLU A 396 0.04 22.11 9.04
CA GLU A 396 -0.09 21.30 7.83
C GLU A 396 -0.84 20.00 8.13
N THR A 397 -2.11 19.95 7.75
CA THR A 397 -2.94 18.77 7.93
C THR A 397 -4.08 18.67 6.92
N SER A 398 -4.70 17.50 6.84
CA SER A 398 -5.87 17.31 5.99
C SER A 398 -6.89 16.33 6.57
N VAL A 399 -8.16 16.50 6.19
CA VAL A 399 -9.32 15.73 6.65
C VAL A 399 -9.42 14.30 6.06
N HIS A 400 -8.38 13.85 5.33
CA HIS A 400 -8.37 12.56 4.63
C HIS A 400 -9.58 12.32 3.72
N ASN A 401 -10.05 13.37 3.05
CA ASN A 401 -11.18 13.32 2.11
C ASN A 401 -10.69 13.77 0.72
N GLU A 402 -10.61 12.86 -0.25
CA GLU A 402 -10.17 13.11 -1.63
C GLU A 402 -11.09 14.04 -2.44
N TYR A 403 -12.28 14.37 -1.94
CA TYR A 403 -13.12 15.40 -2.55
C TYR A 403 -12.68 16.80 -2.12
N LEU A 404 -12.26 16.93 -0.86
CA LEU A 404 -11.78 18.21 -0.31
C LEU A 404 -10.30 18.39 -0.63
N GLN A 405 -9.52 17.31 -0.55
CA GLN A 405 -8.23 17.19 -1.21
C GLN A 405 -8.51 16.95 -2.70
#